data_AF-A0AAJ6EXT6-F1
#
_entry.id   AF-A0AAJ6EXT6-F1
#
_cell.length_a   1.000
_cell.length_b   1.000
_cell.length_c   1.000
_cell.angle_alpha   90.00
_cell.angle_beta   90.00
_cell.angle_gamma   90.00
#
_symmetry.space_group_name_H-M   'P 1'
#
loop_
_entity.id
_entity.type
_entity.pdbx_description
1 polymer ?
#
loop_
_entity_poly.entity_id
_entity_poly.type
_entity_poly.pdbx_seq_one_letter_code
_entity_poly.pdbx_strand_id
1 'polypeptide(L)' 'MTTRLNASPRRRRRTYPVPYTRYREDGSVIGVYDSLYLLSLLGSACKIQSRSSFGP' A
#
# COMPACT_ATOMS: atom_id res chain seq x y z
N MET A 1 21.30 19.90 -31.58
CA MET A 1 19.96 19.70 -30.98
C MET A 1 19.81 18.22 -30.68
N THR A 2 19.89 17.80 -29.42
CA THR A 2 19.75 16.38 -29.04
C THR A 2 18.53 16.26 -28.14
N THR A 3 17.45 15.71 -28.70
CA THR A 3 16.19 15.47 -28.00
C THR A 3 16.41 14.40 -26.94
N ARG A 4 16.42 14.79 -25.65
CA ARG A 4 16.31 13.82 -24.56
C ARG A 4 14.91 13.22 -24.63
N LEU A 5 14.82 11.93 -24.98
CA LEU A 5 13.63 11.13 -24.69
C LEU A 5 13.40 11.19 -23.17
N ASN A 6 12.41 11.97 -22.74
CA ASN A 6 11.91 11.93 -21.38
C ASN A 6 11.35 10.53 -21.16
N ALA A 7 12.13 9.66 -20.53
CA ALA A 7 11.66 8.38 -20.06
C ALA A 7 10.47 8.64 -19.12
N SER A 8 9.27 8.24 -19.52
CA SER A 8 8.09 8.26 -18.68
C SER A 8 8.43 7.58 -17.34
N PRO A 9 8.12 8.19 -16.18
CA PRO A 9 8.45 7.58 -14.90
C PRO A 9 7.82 6.19 -14.86
N ARG A 10 8.65 5.13 -14.84
CA ARG A 10 8.14 3.77 -14.73
C ARG A 10 7.32 3.70 -13.45
N ARG A 11 5.99 3.62 -13.58
CA ARG A 11 5.05 3.56 -12.45
C ARG A 11 5.26 2.22 -11.76
N ARG A 12 6.19 2.17 -10.82
CA ARG A 12 6.50 0.94 -10.07
C ARG A 12 5.38 0.69 -9.07
N ARG A 13 4.64 -0.39 -9.27
CA ARG A 13 3.71 -0.96 -8.29
C ARG A 13 4.42 -2.01 -7.47
N ARG A 14 4.19 -1.99 -6.16
CA ARG A 14 4.65 -3.03 -5.23
C ARG A 14 3.52 -3.43 -4.32
N THR A 15 3.49 -4.71 -3.99
CA THR A 15 2.54 -5.32 -3.07
C THR A 15 3.22 -5.53 -1.73
N TYR A 16 2.53 -5.17 -0.65
CA TYR A 16 3.06 -5.32 0.71
C TYR A 16 2.02 -6.05 1.59
N PRO A 17 2.40 -7.17 2.21
CA PRO A 17 1.60 -7.78 3.27
C PRO A 17 1.72 -6.90 4.52
N VAL A 18 0.60 -6.47 5.06
CA VAL A 18 0.54 -5.69 6.30
C VAL A 18 -0.48 -6.34 7.22
N PRO A 19 -0.09 -7.00 8.32
CA PRO A 19 -1.07 -7.48 9.28
C PRO A 19 -1.70 -6.28 10.01
N TYR A 20 -2.97 -6.39 10.40
CA TYR A 20 -3.63 -5.41 11.27
C TYR A 20 -4.34 -6.10 12.43
N THR A 21 -4.29 -5.45 13.61
CA THR A 21 -4.96 -5.90 14.82
C THR A 21 -6.26 -5.10 15.00
N ARG A 22 -7.36 -5.79 15.27
CA ARG A 22 -8.61 -5.15 15.72
C ARG A 22 -8.74 -5.26 17.22
N TYR A 23 -9.19 -4.17 17.83
CA TYR A 23 -9.43 -4.07 19.26
C TYR A 23 -10.92 -3.81 19.51
N ARG A 24 -11.42 -4.30 20.65
CA ARG A 24 -12.70 -3.87 21.23
C ARG A 24 -12.55 -2.50 21.89
N GLU A 25 -13.66 -1.91 22.32
CA GLU A 25 -13.66 -0.64 23.05
C GLU A 25 -12.86 -0.71 24.37
N ASP A 26 -12.84 -1.88 25.02
CA ASP A 26 -12.05 -2.13 26.23
C ASP A 26 -10.54 -2.35 25.96
N GLY A 27 -10.11 -2.25 24.70
CA GLY A 27 -8.73 -2.48 24.29
C GLY A 27 -8.34 -3.96 24.15
N SER A 28 -9.24 -4.91 24.41
CA SER A 28 -8.97 -6.34 24.18
C SER A 28 -8.88 -6.65 22.68
N VAL A 29 -8.04 -7.63 22.32
CA VAL A 29 -7.85 -8.04 20.92
C VAL A 29 -9.05 -8.84 20.42
N ILE A 30 -9.60 -8.43 19.28
CA ILE A 30 -10.60 -9.18 18.51
C ILE A 30 -9.89 -10.21 17.63
N GLY A 31 -8.79 -9.80 16.99
CA GLY A 31 -7.99 -10.67 16.13
C GLY A 31 -6.92 -9.90 15.36
N VAL A 32 -5.98 -10.65 14.79
CA VAL A 32 -4.95 -10.16 13.87
C VAL A 32 -5.24 -10.75 12.50
N TYR A 33 -5.31 -9.90 11.47
CA TYR A 33 -5.75 -10.28 10.14
C TYR A 33 -4.72 -9.85 9.10
N ASP A 34 -4.58 -10.66 8.06
CA ASP A 34 -3.81 -10.28 6.88
C ASP A 34 -4.51 -9.16 6.11
N SER A 35 -3.69 -8.32 5.48
CA SER A 35 -4.17 -7.36 4.50
C SER A 35 -3.15 -7.13 3.40
N LEU A 36 -3.65 -6.68 2.27
CA LEU A 36 -2.89 -6.42 1.05
C LEU A 36 -2.93 -4.94 0.73
N TYR A 37 -1.76 -4.31 0.59
CA TYR A 37 -1.66 -2.94 0.10
C TYR A 37 -0.97 -2.91 -1.25
N LEU A 38 -1.58 -2.19 -2.19
CA LEU A 38 -0.95 -1.81 -3.46
C LEU A 38 -0.42 -0.38 -3.33
N LEU A 39 0.90 -0.23 -3.35
CA LEU A 39 1.55 1.09 -3.30
C LEU A 39 2.14 1.46 -4.66
N SER A 40 2.15 2.76 -4.96
CA SER A 40 2.85 3.32 -6.11
C SER A 40 3.66 4.53 -5.69
N LEU A 41 4.87 4.65 -6.24
CA LEU A 41 5.66 5.87 -6.12
C LEU A 41 5.11 6.92 -7.09
N LEU A 42 4.59 8.01 -6.55
CA LEU A 42 4.09 9.17 -7.29
C LEU A 42 4.98 10.37 -6.98
N GLY A 43 5.85 10.73 -7.92
CA GLY A 43 6.91 11.71 -7.67
C GLY A 43 7.89 11.21 -6.60
N SER A 44 7.96 11.92 -5.48
CA SER A 44 8.82 11.59 -4.32
C SER A 44 8.10 10.81 -3.21
N ALA A 45 6.81 10.53 -3.34
CA ALA A 45 6.01 9.93 -2.27
C ALA A 45 5.39 8.59 -2.67
N CYS A 46 5.46 7.60 -1.78
CA CYS A 46 4.66 6.38 -1.89
C CYS A 46 3.22 6.66 -1.48
N LYS A 47 2.27 6.30 -2.34
CA LYS A 47 0.84 6.44 -2.07
C LYS A 47 0.16 5.08 -2.19
N ILE A 48 -0.79 4.83 -1.29
CA ILE A 48 -1.69 3.67 -1.39
C ILE A 48 -2.61 3.90 -2.58
N GLN A 49 -2.70 2.91 -3.46
CA GLN A 49 -3.59 2.92 -4.62
C GLN A 49 -4.81 2.05 -4.38
N SER A 50 -4.64 0.96 -3.64
CA SER A 50 -5.72 0.06 -3.23
C SER A 50 -5.31 -0.68 -1.96
N ARG A 51 -6.32 -1.12 -1.20
CA ARG A 51 -6.17 -1.97 -0.02
C ARG A 51 -7.26 -3.03 -0.01
N SER A 52 -6.94 -4.22 0.51
CA SER A 52 -7.90 -5.28 0.80
C SER A 52 -7.57 -5.86 2.18
N SER A 53 -8.58 -6.07 3.01
CA SER A 53 -8.46 -6.62 4.36
C SER A 53 -9.27 -7.91 4.46
N PHE A 54 -8.70 -8.95 5.07
CA PHE A 54 -9.31 -10.28 5.14
C PHE A 54 -9.95 -10.60 6.51
N GLY A 55 -10.35 -9.57 7.27
CA GLY A 55 -11.07 -9.76 8.54
C GLY A 55 -12.60 -9.78 8.37
N PRO A 56 -13.32 -10.38 9.33
CA PRO A 56 -14.79 -10.44 9.36
C PRO A 56 -15.46 -9.12 9.74
#